data_AF-A0A2J7TG59-F1
#
_entry.id   AF-A0A2J7TG59-F1
#
_cell.length_a   1.000
_cell.length_b   1.000
_cell.length_c   1.000
_cell.angle_alpha   90.00
_cell.angle_beta   90.00
_cell.angle_gamma   90.00
#
_symmetry.space_group_name_H-M   'P 1'
#
loop_
_entity.id
_entity.type
_entity.pdbx_description
1 polymer ?
#
loop_
_entity_poly.entity_id
_entity_poly.type
_entity_poly.pdbx_seq_one_letter_code
_entity_poly.pdbx_strand_id
1 'polypeptide(L)'
;MKHAINLAAFLAFTVAAPAFAAPEPRVYFIEPKDGASVESPVTVKFGLDNFNLKPAGDTTPDSGHHHLIVDGAPIPKGEVIGASATSIHFGKAQTETQLKLPPGKHQLTLQLGDGAHLSYGPDLSASITIDVK
;
A
#
# COMPACT_ATOMS: atom_id res chain seq x y z
N MET A 1 -35.73 -64.36 -21.58
CA MET A 1 -34.49 -63.91 -20.92
C MET A 1 -33.43 -63.81 -22.01
N LYS A 2 -32.92 -62.65 -22.41
CA LYS A 2 -31.88 -61.87 -21.72
C LYS A 2 -31.95 -60.42 -22.23
N HIS A 3 -31.90 -59.47 -21.30
CA HIS A 3 -32.03 -58.03 -21.53
C HIS A 3 -30.75 -57.44 -22.15
N ALA A 4 -30.89 -56.56 -23.14
CA ALA A 4 -29.82 -55.69 -23.60
C ALA A 4 -29.90 -54.35 -22.85
N ILE A 5 -28.79 -53.97 -22.22
CA ILE A 5 -28.63 -52.77 -21.41
C ILE A 5 -28.31 -51.60 -22.34
N ASN A 6 -29.12 -50.53 -22.30
CA ASN A 6 -28.83 -49.27 -22.97
C ASN A 6 -27.83 -48.47 -22.12
N LEU A 7 -26.64 -48.20 -22.65
CA LEU A 7 -25.65 -47.34 -22.01
C LEU A 7 -25.85 -45.90 -22.52
N ALA A 8 -26.48 -45.06 -21.70
CA ALA A 8 -26.54 -43.62 -21.95
C ALA A 8 -25.25 -42.96 -21.47
N ALA A 9 -24.47 -42.38 -22.39
CA ALA A 9 -23.31 -41.57 -22.06
C ALA A 9 -23.78 -40.16 -21.64
N PHE A 10 -23.55 -39.80 -20.38
CA PHE A 10 -23.74 -38.44 -19.89
C PHE A 10 -22.48 -37.62 -20.19
N LEU A 11 -22.57 -36.65 -21.11
CA LEU A 11 -21.57 -35.60 -21.24
C LEU A 11 -21.78 -34.59 -20.10
N ALA A 12 -20.81 -34.50 -19.19
CA ALA A 12 -20.77 -33.43 -18.19
C ALA A 12 -20.14 -32.18 -18.82
N PHE A 13 -20.91 -31.10 -18.97
CA PHE A 13 -20.41 -29.80 -19.41
C PHE A 13 -19.99 -29.00 -18.18
N THR A 14 -18.68 -28.85 -17.94
CA THR A 14 -18.16 -27.99 -16.88
C THR A 14 -18.22 -26.53 -17.33
N VAL A 15 -19.12 -25.75 -16.73
CA VAL A 15 -19.14 -24.29 -16.90
C VAL A 15 -18.07 -23.72 -15.98
N ALA A 16 -16.96 -23.22 -16.54
CA ALA A 16 -15.97 -22.47 -15.78
C ALA A 16 -16.57 -21.11 -15.40
N ALA A 17 -16.76 -20.87 -14.10
CA ALA A 17 -17.13 -19.55 -13.60
C ALA A 17 -15.96 -18.57 -13.81
N PRO A 18 -16.23 -17.29 -14.13
CA PRO A 18 -15.17 -16.29 -14.23
C PRO A 18 -14.50 -16.13 -12.86
N ALA A 19 -13.18 -16.29 -12.82
CA ALA A 19 -12.39 -15.96 -11.63
C ALA A 19 -12.32 -14.43 -11.51
N PHE A 20 -12.91 -13.87 -10.45
CA PHE A 20 -12.68 -12.48 -10.07
C PHE A 20 -11.26 -12.38 -9.50
N ALA A 21 -10.44 -11.49 -10.06
CA ALA A 21 -9.11 -11.20 -9.51
C ALA A 21 -9.25 -10.63 -8.09
N ALA A 22 -8.36 -11.05 -7.19
CA ALA A 22 -8.27 -10.44 -5.87
C ALA A 22 -7.89 -8.95 -6.02
N PRO A 23 -8.39 -8.07 -5.14
CA PRO A 23 -8.05 -6.65 -5.21
C PRO A 23 -6.56 -6.43 -4.92
N GLU A 24 -5.92 -5.54 -5.68
CA GLU A 24 -4.48 -5.28 -5.60
C GLU A 24 -4.09 -4.56 -4.29
N PRO A 25 -2.88 -4.82 -3.75
CA PRO A 25 -2.29 -4.06 -2.64
C PRO A 25 -2.18 -2.57 -2.93
N ARG A 26 -2.45 -1.71 -1.94
CA ARG A 26 -2.24 -0.26 -2.06
C ARG A 26 -2.02 0.43 -0.72
N VAL A 27 -1.16 1.44 -0.72
CA VAL A 27 -1.10 2.45 0.35
C VAL A 27 -1.92 3.67 -0.05
N TYR A 28 -2.45 4.42 0.92
CA TYR A 28 -3.26 5.60 0.64
C TYR A 28 -3.28 6.59 1.79
N PHE A 29 -3.57 7.86 1.48
CA PHE A 29 -3.84 8.89 2.47
C PHE A 29 -5.32 8.93 2.84
N ILE A 30 -5.59 8.91 4.15
CA ILE A 30 -6.91 9.16 4.72
C ILE A 30 -7.09 10.68 4.85
N GLU A 31 -6.12 11.35 5.48
CA GLU A 31 -6.01 12.80 5.55
C GLU A 31 -4.52 13.22 5.60
N PRO A 32 -4.17 14.42 5.12
CA PRO A 32 -5.00 15.31 4.32
C PRO A 32 -5.34 14.72 2.94
N LYS A 33 -6.33 15.30 2.25
CA LYS A 33 -6.61 14.97 0.86
C LYS A 33 -5.65 15.70 -0.08
N ASP A 34 -5.46 15.17 -1.27
CA ASP A 34 -4.71 15.87 -2.32
C ASP A 34 -5.30 17.26 -2.60
N GLY A 35 -4.43 18.25 -2.69
CA GLY A 35 -4.76 19.67 -2.85
C GLY A 35 -5.23 20.39 -1.59
N ALA A 36 -5.22 19.75 -0.41
CA ALA A 36 -5.71 20.40 0.81
C ALA A 36 -4.84 21.58 1.24
N SER A 37 -5.49 22.67 1.69
CA SER A 37 -4.86 23.72 2.49
C SER A 37 -4.96 23.36 3.97
N VAL A 38 -3.85 23.42 4.69
CA VAL A 38 -3.72 22.96 6.09
C VAL A 38 -2.88 23.92 6.93
N GLU A 39 -3.01 23.81 8.24
CA GLU A 39 -2.17 24.51 9.22
C GLU A 39 -1.09 23.57 9.76
N SER A 40 0.04 24.14 10.22
CA SER A 40 1.12 23.39 10.86
C SER A 40 0.92 23.36 12.39
N PRO A 41 1.05 22.20 13.07
CA PRO A 41 1.45 20.89 12.54
C PRO A 41 0.34 20.20 11.76
N VAL A 42 0.74 19.54 10.66
CA VAL A 42 -0.17 18.80 9.78
C VAL A 42 -0.38 17.40 10.34
N THR A 43 -1.61 17.07 10.69
CA THR A 43 -2.01 15.67 10.96
C THR A 43 -2.09 14.91 9.64
N VAL A 44 -1.35 13.80 9.55
CA VAL A 44 -1.33 12.92 8.38
C VAL A 44 -1.73 11.52 8.83
N LYS A 45 -2.82 11.00 8.28
CA LYS A 45 -3.29 9.63 8.47
C LYS A 45 -3.28 8.87 7.16
N PHE A 46 -2.89 7.61 7.22
CA PHE A 46 -2.70 6.77 6.06
C PHE A 46 -3.05 5.32 6.37
N GLY A 47 -3.23 4.54 5.32
CA GLY A 47 -3.61 3.14 5.43
C GLY A 47 -2.98 2.28 4.34
N LEU A 48 -3.24 0.99 4.49
CA LEU A 48 -2.79 -0.11 3.64
C LEU A 48 -3.98 -1.05 3.43
N ASP A 49 -4.35 -1.30 2.18
CA ASP A 49 -5.37 -2.28 1.80
C ASP A 49 -4.70 -3.49 1.11
N ASN A 50 -5.31 -4.66 1.26
CA ASN A 50 -4.94 -5.92 0.59
C ASN A 50 -3.46 -6.33 0.77
N PHE A 51 -2.87 -5.97 1.92
CA PHE A 51 -1.50 -6.33 2.29
C PHE A 51 -1.35 -6.36 3.81
N ASN A 52 -0.25 -6.90 4.34
CA ASN A 52 -0.04 -7.00 5.77
C ASN A 52 0.81 -5.85 6.32
N LEU A 53 0.28 -5.12 7.29
CA LEU A 53 1.05 -4.13 8.03
C LEU A 53 1.74 -4.79 9.24
N LYS A 54 3.06 -4.68 9.31
CA LYS A 54 3.91 -5.25 10.36
C LYS A 54 5.03 -4.27 10.77
N PRO A 55 5.60 -4.39 11.97
CA PRO A 55 6.77 -3.61 12.35
C PRO A 55 7.98 -3.86 11.44
N ALA A 56 8.90 -2.90 11.38
CA ALA A 56 10.20 -3.12 10.74
C ALA A 56 10.96 -4.26 11.43
N GLY A 57 11.69 -5.06 10.65
CA GLY A 57 12.38 -6.27 11.09
C GLY A 57 11.50 -7.53 11.13
N ASP A 58 10.18 -7.41 10.98
CA ASP A 58 9.30 -8.58 10.85
C ASP A 58 9.55 -9.27 9.50
N THR A 59 9.68 -10.60 9.53
CA THR A 59 10.03 -11.42 8.36
C THR A 59 8.83 -12.18 7.79
N THR A 60 7.61 -11.85 8.24
CA THR A 60 6.37 -12.40 7.68
C THR A 60 6.33 -12.08 6.17
N PRO A 61 6.12 -13.08 5.30
CA PRO A 61 5.94 -12.84 3.87
C PRO A 61 4.80 -11.86 3.58
N ASP A 62 4.90 -11.13 2.48
CA ASP A 62 3.87 -10.19 2.01
C ASP A 62 3.43 -9.19 3.08
N SER A 63 4.42 -8.64 3.80
CA SER A 63 4.21 -7.66 4.86
C SER A 63 5.23 -6.51 4.82
N GLY A 64 4.89 -5.39 5.44
CA GLY A 64 5.75 -4.23 5.46
C GLY A 64 5.31 -3.16 6.43
N HIS A 65 5.99 -2.02 6.36
CA HIS A 65 5.73 -0.84 7.17
C HIS A 65 5.80 0.44 6.32
N HIS A 66 5.15 1.49 6.81
CA HIS A 66 5.07 2.75 6.08
C HIS A 66 6.37 3.56 6.19
N HIS A 67 6.61 4.34 5.14
CA HIS A 67 7.53 5.47 5.10
C HIS A 67 6.79 6.67 4.50
N LEU A 68 7.16 7.87 4.92
CA LEU A 68 6.63 9.11 4.33
C LEU A 68 7.79 10.00 3.91
N ILE A 69 7.88 10.25 2.62
CA ILE A 69 8.88 11.08 1.97
C ILE A 69 8.26 12.46 1.73
N VAL A 70 8.81 13.49 2.36
CA VAL A 70 8.44 14.89 2.22
C VAL A 70 9.26 15.49 1.10
N ASP A 71 8.58 16.11 0.14
CA ASP A 71 9.14 16.75 -1.05
C ASP A 71 10.06 15.85 -1.87
N GLY A 72 9.72 14.55 -1.94
CA GLY A 72 10.46 13.55 -2.69
C GLY A 72 9.57 12.52 -3.38
N ALA A 73 10.16 11.86 -4.37
CA ALA A 73 9.51 10.83 -5.19
C ALA A 73 9.58 9.44 -4.53
N PRO A 74 8.73 8.48 -4.96
CA PRO A 74 8.83 7.09 -4.53
C PRO A 74 10.18 6.47 -4.88
N ILE A 75 10.72 5.65 -3.98
CA ILE A 75 11.95 4.89 -4.16
C ILE A 75 11.68 3.65 -5.04
N PRO A 76 12.56 3.31 -6.02
CA PRO A 76 12.41 2.12 -6.85
C PRO A 76 12.33 0.81 -6.06
N LYS A 77 11.70 -0.21 -6.66
CA LYS A 77 11.53 -1.52 -6.02
C LYS A 77 12.89 -2.16 -5.70
N GLY A 78 13.03 -2.68 -4.49
CA GLY A 78 14.24 -3.37 -4.03
C GLY A 78 15.37 -2.45 -3.55
N GLU A 79 15.18 -1.13 -3.62
CA GLU A 79 16.11 -0.17 -3.03
C GLU A 79 15.73 0.18 -1.59
N VAL A 80 16.71 0.54 -0.78
CA VAL A 80 16.51 0.89 0.63
C VAL A 80 15.81 2.24 0.75
N ILE A 81 14.71 2.30 1.50
CA ILE A 81 14.10 3.56 1.93
C ILE A 81 14.84 4.06 3.17
N GLY A 82 15.83 4.92 2.95
CA GLY A 82 16.64 5.49 4.03
C GLY A 82 15.85 6.47 4.89
N ALA A 83 15.97 6.37 6.22
CA ALA A 83 15.37 7.32 7.14
C ALA A 83 16.18 8.62 7.22
N SER A 84 15.50 9.76 7.20
CA SER A 84 16.10 11.10 7.32
C SER A 84 15.09 12.10 7.89
N ALA A 85 15.44 13.38 7.94
CA ALA A 85 14.50 14.44 8.32
C ALA A 85 13.31 14.58 7.35
N THR A 86 13.48 14.19 6.09
CA THR A 86 12.46 14.26 5.04
C THR A 86 12.00 12.88 4.56
N SER A 87 12.53 11.80 5.12
CA SER A 87 12.10 10.42 4.87
C SER A 87 11.82 9.75 6.21
N ILE A 88 10.55 9.79 6.61
CA ILE A 88 10.12 9.50 7.96
C ILE A 88 9.73 8.02 8.05
N HIS A 89 10.36 7.31 8.99
CA HIS A 89 10.22 5.87 9.18
C HIS A 89 9.13 5.53 10.21
N PHE A 90 8.18 4.66 9.83
CA PHE A 90 7.11 4.15 10.71
C PHE A 90 7.27 2.66 11.04
N GLY A 91 8.42 2.31 11.64
CA GLY A 91 8.80 0.93 11.93
C GLY A 91 8.01 0.19 13.02
N LYS A 92 6.97 0.79 13.59
CA LYS A 92 6.05 0.15 14.57
C LYS A 92 4.66 -0.05 13.98
N ALA A 93 4.54 -0.13 12.66
CA ALA A 93 3.25 -0.22 11.96
C ALA A 93 2.34 1.00 12.25
N GLN A 94 2.91 2.20 12.33
CA GLN A 94 2.09 3.41 12.52
C GLN A 94 1.27 3.72 11.27
N THR A 95 0.15 4.41 11.49
CA THR A 95 -0.82 4.84 10.47
C THR A 95 -1.16 6.33 10.57
N GLU A 96 -0.51 7.04 11.49
CA GLU A 96 -0.75 8.45 11.76
C GLU A 96 0.53 9.13 12.27
N THR A 97 0.69 10.42 11.94
CA THR A 97 1.75 11.26 12.48
C THR A 97 1.35 12.74 12.47
N GLN A 98 2.12 13.58 13.15
CA GLN A 98 2.06 15.03 13.03
C GLN A 98 3.37 15.56 12.43
N LEU A 99 3.25 16.33 11.35
CA LEU A 99 4.40 16.92 10.65
C LEU A 99 4.47 18.42 10.91
N LYS A 100 5.64 18.90 11.32
CA LYS A 100 5.95 20.32 11.34
C LYS A 100 6.56 20.70 10.01
N LEU A 101 5.76 21.30 9.14
CA LEU A 101 6.19 21.79 7.83
C LEU A 101 6.16 23.32 7.83
N PRO A 102 7.09 23.97 7.11
CA PRO A 102 7.02 25.42 6.88
C PRO A 102 5.81 25.77 5.99
N PRO A 103 5.37 27.03 5.98
CA PRO A 103 4.36 27.49 5.01
C PRO A 103 4.82 27.29 3.57
N GLY A 104 3.90 26.85 2.70
CA GLY A 104 4.12 26.61 1.28
C GLY A 104 3.58 25.27 0.80
N LYS A 105 3.79 25.03 -0.50
CA LYS A 105 3.40 23.79 -1.16
C LYS A 105 4.40 22.68 -0.84
N HIS A 106 3.88 21.53 -0.39
CA HIS A 106 4.65 20.32 -0.14
C HIS A 106 4.06 19.12 -0.86
N GLN A 107 4.94 18.22 -1.32
CA GLN A 107 4.53 16.88 -1.77
C GLN A 107 4.76 15.89 -0.64
N LEU A 108 3.76 15.08 -0.33
CA LEU A 108 3.87 13.98 0.61
C LEU A 108 3.74 12.67 -0.15
N THR A 109 4.77 11.83 -0.09
CA THR A 109 4.81 10.53 -0.76
C THR A 109 4.86 9.42 0.29
N LEU A 110 3.75 8.73 0.48
CA LEU A 110 3.65 7.54 1.32
C LEU A 110 4.16 6.33 0.52
N GLN A 111 4.98 5.48 1.13
CA GLN A 111 5.50 4.29 0.48
C GLN A 111 5.62 3.12 1.45
N LEU A 112 5.42 1.90 0.96
CA LEU A 112 5.62 0.68 1.73
C LEU A 112 7.03 0.12 1.53
N GLY A 113 7.71 -0.20 2.62
CA GLY A 113 8.94 -1.01 2.64
C GLY A 113 8.72 -2.33 3.37
N ASP A 114 9.50 -3.35 3.03
CA ASP A 114 9.50 -4.65 3.73
C ASP A 114 10.17 -4.57 5.11
N GLY A 115 10.30 -5.70 5.81
CA GLY A 115 10.97 -5.77 7.11
C GLY A 115 12.43 -5.29 7.10
N ALA A 116 13.11 -5.30 5.95
CA ALA A 116 14.49 -4.87 5.76
C ALA A 116 14.60 -3.47 5.12
N HIS A 117 13.50 -2.70 5.10
CA HIS A 117 13.42 -1.35 4.51
C HIS A 117 13.56 -1.33 2.99
N LEU A 118 13.45 -2.47 2.31
CA LEU A 118 13.46 -2.49 0.85
C LEU A 118 12.08 -2.07 0.33
N SER A 119 12.09 -1.11 -0.58
CA SER A 119 10.89 -0.57 -1.20
C SER A 119 10.16 -1.65 -1.99
N TYR A 120 8.83 -1.71 -1.81
CA TYR A 120 7.97 -2.49 -2.70
C TYR A 120 7.78 -1.84 -4.08
N GLY A 121 8.32 -0.64 -4.27
CA GLY A 121 8.34 0.12 -5.51
C GLY A 121 7.27 1.21 -5.59
N PRO A 122 7.21 1.94 -6.71
CA PRO A 122 6.21 2.98 -6.94
C PRO A 122 4.77 2.46 -6.92
N ASP A 123 4.53 1.20 -7.25
CA ASP A 123 3.18 0.60 -7.26
C ASP A 123 2.55 0.53 -5.85
N LEU A 124 3.38 0.39 -4.81
CA LEU A 124 2.99 0.49 -3.40
C LEU A 124 3.41 1.83 -2.80
N SER A 125 3.14 2.90 -3.55
CA SER A 125 3.25 4.27 -3.09
C SER A 125 2.00 5.08 -3.43
N ALA A 126 1.81 6.21 -2.73
CA ALA A 126 0.82 7.21 -3.04
C ALA A 126 1.41 8.59 -2.78
N SER A 127 1.10 9.57 -3.62
CA SER A 127 1.53 10.95 -3.41
C SER A 127 0.33 11.88 -3.37
N ILE A 128 0.42 12.90 -2.51
CA ILE A 128 -0.49 14.04 -2.45
C ILE A 128 0.32 15.33 -2.41
N THR A 129 -0.28 16.42 -2.87
CA THR A 129 0.22 17.78 -2.70
C THR A 129 -0.63 18.48 -1.66
N ILE A 130 -0.02 19.19 -0.73
CA ILE A 130 -0.70 20.04 0.24
C ILE A 130 -0.13 21.45 0.20
N ASP A 131 -0.90 22.41 0.69
CA ASP A 131 -0.48 23.79 0.85
C ASP A 131 -0.59 24.19 2.33
N VAL A 132 0.55 24.34 2.99
CA VAL A 132 0.64 24.74 4.40
C VAL A 132 0.56 26.26 4.46
N LYS A 133 -0.35 26.79 5.28
CA LYS A 133 -0.54 28.24 5.44
C LYS A 133 0.48 28.89 6.37
#